data_AF-A0A2V9K308-F1
#
_entry.id   AF-A0A2V9K308-F1
#
_cell.length_a   1.000
_cell.length_b   1.000
_cell.length_c   1.000
_cell.angle_alpha   90.00
_cell.angle_beta   90.00
_cell.angle_gamma   90.00
#
_symmetry.space_group_name_H-M   'P 1'
#
loop_
_entity.id
_entity.type
_entity.pdbx_description
1 polymer ?
#
loop_
_entity_poly.entity_id
_entity_poly.type
_entity_poly.pdbx_seq_one_letter_code
_entity_poly.pdbx_strand_id
1 'polypeptide(L)'
;MPFEVLLTLAVAPALAAEEATMTRRSQHGWDRQRMIGALLVVALAAGAAPARAQVTTATLTGIVKDGTGAILPGVKVAVTHVETNLSREVYTNDAGIYRAPALNPGTYRVEAELPGFKKAVVTGIVLQVNQQSRLDLTLEIGQLTETVLVEGTASIVDTESPMIGGVLEQMRIVGLPLNGRNFMELTTLTAGINEGNSS
;
A
#
# COMPACT_ATOMS: atom_id res chain seq x y z
N MET A 1 63.15 87.79 -46.49
CA MET A 1 63.47 86.61 -47.32
C MET A 1 64.78 86.03 -46.82
N PRO A 2 64.95 84.70 -46.71
CA PRO A 2 63.97 83.62 -46.90
C PRO A 2 63.36 83.19 -45.54
N PHE A 3 63.51 81.96 -45.01
CA PHE A 3 62.49 80.86 -45.02
C PHE A 3 62.58 79.96 -43.74
N GLU A 4 61.80 78.86 -43.72
CA GLU A 4 61.81 77.66 -42.81
C GLU A 4 61.55 77.90 -41.30
N VAL A 5 60.45 77.48 -40.65
CA VAL A 5 59.25 76.67 -40.97
C VAL A 5 59.41 75.12 -40.98
N LEU A 6 58.79 74.46 -39.99
CA LEU A 6 58.48 73.01 -39.86
C LEU A 6 59.72 72.06 -39.76
N LEU A 7 59.62 70.77 -39.38
CA LEU A 7 58.45 69.88 -39.20
C LEU A 7 58.63 68.88 -38.03
N THR A 8 57.53 68.54 -37.34
CA THR A 8 57.45 67.44 -36.36
C THR A 8 57.29 66.08 -37.04
N LEU A 9 58.06 65.05 -36.63
CA LEU A 9 57.51 63.68 -36.58
C LEU A 9 58.23 62.76 -35.58
N ALA A 10 57.46 62.05 -34.76
CA ALA A 10 57.95 61.02 -33.85
C ALA A 10 57.85 59.62 -34.51
N VAL A 11 58.97 58.89 -34.61
CA VAL A 11 59.02 57.54 -35.23
C VAL A 11 58.92 56.45 -34.16
N ALA A 12 57.81 56.46 -33.42
CA ALA A 12 57.30 55.35 -32.59
C ALA A 12 55.87 55.74 -32.16
N PRO A 13 54.82 55.10 -32.71
CA PRO A 13 54.38 53.83 -32.14
C PRO A 13 53.68 52.89 -33.16
N ALA A 14 54.43 52.21 -34.04
CA ALA A 14 53.85 51.23 -34.97
C ALA A 14 53.89 49.79 -34.42
N LEU A 15 55.08 49.28 -34.08
CA LEU A 15 55.29 47.87 -33.70
C LEU A 15 54.49 47.40 -32.48
N ALA A 16 54.21 48.28 -31.51
CA ALA A 16 53.51 47.92 -30.28
C ALA A 16 52.02 47.57 -30.46
N ALA A 17 51.42 47.90 -31.61
CA ALA A 17 50.00 47.68 -31.87
C ALA A 17 49.68 46.26 -32.37
N GLU A 18 50.59 45.62 -33.12
CA GLU A 18 50.33 44.31 -33.72
C GLU A 18 50.35 43.18 -32.67
N GLU A 19 51.36 43.13 -31.80
CA GLU A 19 51.47 42.06 -30.78
C GLU A 19 50.28 42.06 -29.81
N ALA A 20 49.78 43.23 -29.43
CA ALA A 20 48.65 43.38 -28.51
C ALA A 20 47.32 42.78 -29.06
N THR A 21 47.16 42.69 -30.38
CA THR A 21 45.92 42.18 -30.99
C THR A 21 45.89 40.66 -31.13
N MET A 22 47.04 39.99 -31.17
CA MET A 22 47.11 38.54 -31.41
C MET A 22 46.67 37.72 -30.17
N THR A 23 47.05 38.17 -28.97
CA THR A 23 46.81 37.45 -27.70
C THR A 23 45.33 37.44 -27.27
N ARG A 24 44.52 38.43 -27.67
CA ARG A 24 43.12 38.56 -27.24
C ARG A 24 42.17 37.54 -27.87
N ARG A 25 42.64 36.73 -28.83
CA ARG A 25 41.78 35.84 -29.65
C ARG A 25 41.69 34.38 -29.15
N SER A 26 42.54 33.96 -28.21
CA SER A 26 42.63 32.56 -27.73
C SER A 26 41.79 32.26 -26.48
N GLN A 27 41.64 33.21 -25.56
CA GLN A 27 41.05 32.98 -24.23
C GLN A 27 39.60 32.46 -24.27
N HIS A 28 38.79 32.90 -25.22
CA HIS A 28 37.38 32.49 -25.37
C HIS A 28 37.16 30.98 -25.62
N GLY A 29 38.19 30.24 -26.02
CA GLY A 29 38.10 28.78 -26.17
C GLY A 29 38.02 28.06 -24.82
N TRP A 30 38.87 28.45 -23.87
CA TRP A 30 39.02 27.79 -22.58
C TRP A 30 37.84 28.05 -21.64
N ASP A 31 37.30 29.28 -21.64
CA ASP A 31 36.11 29.59 -20.84
C ASP A 31 34.86 28.84 -21.36
N ARG A 32 34.69 28.73 -22.69
CA ARG A 32 33.61 27.91 -23.26
C ARG A 32 33.75 26.43 -22.88
N GLN A 33 34.95 25.86 -22.90
CA GLN A 33 35.18 24.48 -22.46
C GLN A 33 34.86 24.29 -20.97
N ARG A 34 35.26 25.23 -20.11
CA ARG A 34 34.94 25.22 -18.67
C ARG A 34 33.44 25.37 -18.40
N MET A 35 32.76 26.27 -19.10
CA MET A 35 31.31 26.43 -19.00
C MET A 35 30.57 25.16 -19.44
N ILE A 36 30.95 24.55 -20.56
CA ILE A 36 30.35 23.29 -21.03
C ILE A 36 30.57 22.16 -20.02
N GLY A 37 31.77 22.04 -19.45
CA GLY A 37 32.07 21.06 -18.40
C GLY A 37 31.22 21.27 -17.15
N ALA A 38 31.10 22.50 -16.65
CA ALA A 38 30.26 22.83 -15.51
C ALA A 38 28.77 22.54 -15.77
N LEU A 39 28.26 22.87 -16.97
CA LEU A 39 26.86 22.64 -17.35
C LEU A 39 26.55 21.14 -17.45
N LEU A 40 27.48 20.33 -17.98
CA LEU A 40 27.37 18.86 -17.97
C LEU A 40 27.37 18.27 -16.56
N VAL A 41 28.22 18.77 -15.65
CA VAL A 41 28.25 18.31 -14.24
C VAL A 41 26.94 18.68 -13.52
N VAL A 42 26.41 19.89 -13.74
CA VAL A 42 25.12 20.31 -13.18
C VAL A 42 23.96 19.47 -13.74
N ALA A 43 23.96 19.17 -15.04
CA ALA A 43 22.95 18.31 -15.66
C ALA A 43 22.99 16.87 -15.11
N LEU A 44 24.20 16.31 -14.92
CA LEU A 44 24.38 14.98 -14.35
C LEU A 44 23.96 14.92 -12.87
N ALA A 45 24.26 15.96 -12.09
CA ALA A 45 23.81 16.09 -10.70
C ALA A 45 22.28 16.26 -10.60
N ALA A 46 21.66 17.02 -11.50
CA ALA A 46 20.20 17.17 -11.58
C ALA A 46 19.49 15.86 -11.98
N GLY A 47 20.17 14.98 -12.74
CA GLY A 47 19.68 13.64 -13.04
C GLY A 47 19.68 12.67 -11.86
N ALA A 48 20.41 12.97 -10.78
CA ALA A 48 20.52 12.12 -9.58
C ALA A 48 19.33 12.27 -8.62
N ALA A 49 18.11 12.42 -9.15
CA ALA A 49 16.89 12.40 -8.34
C ALA A 49 16.76 11.04 -7.63
N PRO A 50 16.44 11.00 -6.33
CA PRO A 50 16.30 9.73 -5.62
C PRO A 50 15.11 8.95 -6.20
N ALA A 51 15.40 7.83 -6.85
CA ALA A 51 14.41 6.93 -7.40
C ALA A 51 13.52 6.41 -6.26
N ARG A 52 12.36 7.04 -6.06
CA ARG A 52 11.39 6.61 -5.07
C ARG A 52 10.91 5.22 -5.46
N ALA A 53 11.14 4.25 -4.59
CA ALA A 53 10.60 2.90 -4.73
C ALA A 53 9.08 2.98 -4.65
N GLN A 54 8.44 3.16 -5.80
CA GLN A 54 6.99 3.24 -5.91
C GLN A 54 6.42 1.88 -5.56
N VAL A 55 5.77 1.78 -4.40
CA VAL A 55 5.11 0.56 -3.95
C VAL A 55 3.84 0.37 -4.79
N THR A 56 4.01 -0.21 -5.98
CA THR A 56 2.94 -0.53 -6.92
C THR A 56 2.13 -1.76 -6.51
N THR A 57 2.58 -2.47 -5.47
CA THR A 57 2.03 -3.75 -5.02
C THR A 57 1.22 -3.62 -3.72
N ALA A 58 0.29 -4.54 -3.53
CA ALA A 58 -0.42 -4.76 -2.29
C ALA A 58 0.33 -5.74 -1.36
N THR A 59 -0.09 -5.80 -0.10
CA THR A 59 0.28 -6.84 0.85
C THR A 59 -0.99 -7.37 1.53
N LEU A 60 -1.20 -8.68 1.46
CA LEU A 60 -2.24 -9.38 2.22
C LEU A 60 -1.64 -9.93 3.53
N THR A 61 -2.37 -9.79 4.62
CA THR A 61 -2.03 -10.35 5.95
C THR A 61 -3.26 -11.00 6.58
N GLY A 62 -3.07 -11.83 7.60
CA GLY A 62 -4.15 -12.32 8.43
C GLY A 62 -3.68 -13.34 9.46
N ILE A 63 -4.60 -13.82 10.27
CA ILE A 63 -4.45 -14.94 11.20
C ILE A 63 -5.36 -16.08 10.73
N VAL A 64 -4.85 -17.32 10.74
CA VAL A 64 -5.69 -18.51 10.60
C VAL A 64 -6.03 -19.09 11.97
N LYS A 65 -7.30 -19.44 12.16
CA LYS A 65 -7.86 -20.04 13.37
C LYS A 65 -8.68 -21.29 13.05
N ASP A 66 -9.00 -22.09 14.06
CA ASP A 66 -10.04 -23.11 13.96
C ASP A 66 -11.43 -22.58 14.34
N GLY A 67 -12.47 -23.42 14.18
CA GLY A 67 -13.84 -23.12 14.58
C GLY A 67 -14.07 -22.95 16.10
N THR A 68 -13.07 -23.23 16.96
CA THR A 68 -13.10 -22.90 18.40
C THR A 68 -12.47 -21.54 18.71
N GLY A 69 -11.78 -20.94 17.74
CA GLY A 69 -11.00 -19.72 17.88
C GLY A 69 -9.53 -19.93 18.24
N ALA A 70 -9.07 -21.18 18.33
CA ALA A 70 -7.67 -21.52 18.55
C ALA A 70 -6.81 -21.15 17.32
N ILE A 71 -5.54 -20.82 17.55
CA ILE A 71 -4.61 -20.32 16.53
C ILE A 71 -3.95 -21.49 15.80
N LEU A 72 -3.88 -21.45 14.46
CA LEU A 72 -3.35 -22.54 13.64
C LEU A 72 -2.00 -22.17 12.96
N PRO A 73 -0.86 -22.68 13.48
CA PRO A 73 0.45 -22.57 12.84
C PRO A 73 0.64 -23.59 11.72
N GLY A 74 1.57 -23.34 10.79
CA GLY A 74 1.91 -24.27 9.70
C GLY A 74 0.84 -24.44 8.61
N VAL A 75 -0.25 -23.67 8.64
CA VAL A 75 -1.29 -23.66 7.60
C VAL A 75 -0.67 -23.14 6.30
N LYS A 76 -0.85 -23.88 5.20
CA LYS A 76 -0.53 -23.40 3.86
C LYS A 76 -1.63 -22.44 3.39
N VAL A 77 -1.24 -21.24 2.98
CA VAL A 77 -2.14 -20.23 2.40
C VAL A 77 -1.67 -19.90 0.98
N ALA A 78 -2.49 -20.24 -0.02
CA ALA A 78 -2.22 -19.98 -1.44
C ALA A 78 -3.03 -18.77 -1.92
N VAL A 79 -2.35 -17.67 -2.24
CA VAL A 79 -2.95 -16.41 -2.70
C VAL A 79 -2.84 -16.33 -4.23
N THR A 80 -3.94 -16.58 -4.93
CA THR A 80 -3.97 -16.76 -6.40
C THR A 80 -4.67 -15.60 -7.09
N HIS A 81 -3.98 -14.91 -7.99
CA HIS A 81 -4.57 -13.84 -8.80
C HIS A 81 -5.48 -14.44 -9.87
N VAL A 82 -6.76 -14.02 -9.90
CA VAL A 82 -7.81 -14.66 -10.70
C VAL A 82 -7.59 -14.50 -12.21
N GLU A 83 -7.11 -13.32 -12.64
CA GLU A 83 -6.95 -13.00 -14.06
C GLU A 83 -5.71 -13.64 -14.70
N THR A 84 -4.63 -13.80 -13.93
CA THR A 84 -3.33 -14.28 -14.43
C THR A 84 -2.98 -15.69 -13.95
N ASN A 85 -3.78 -16.26 -13.04
CA ASN A 85 -3.53 -17.54 -12.36
C ASN A 85 -2.17 -17.62 -11.62
N LEU A 86 -1.51 -16.48 -11.39
CA LEU A 86 -0.28 -16.42 -10.60
C LEU A 86 -0.60 -16.66 -9.13
N SER A 87 -0.11 -17.77 -8.58
CA SER A 87 -0.27 -18.10 -7.16
C SER A 87 0.98 -17.80 -6.35
N ARG A 88 0.78 -17.37 -5.10
CA ARG A 88 1.82 -17.09 -4.12
C ARG A 88 1.50 -17.82 -2.82
N GLU A 89 2.24 -18.89 -2.57
CA GLU A 89 2.10 -19.71 -1.37
C GLU A 89 2.90 -19.11 -0.21
N VAL A 90 2.30 -19.06 0.98
CA VAL A 90 2.92 -18.70 2.26
C VAL A 90 2.41 -19.64 3.36
N TYR A 91 3.12 -19.70 4.49
CA TYR A 91 2.73 -20.52 5.64
C TYR A 91 2.46 -19.65 6.87
N THR A 92 1.56 -20.07 7.76
CA THR A 92 1.36 -19.38 9.05
C THR A 92 2.49 -19.69 10.02
N ASN A 93 2.90 -18.67 10.79
CA ASN A 93 3.87 -18.81 11.88
C ASN A 93 3.23 -19.35 13.17
N ASP A 94 4.01 -19.43 14.26
CA ASP A 94 3.56 -19.93 15.58
C ASP A 94 2.38 -19.14 16.18
N ALA A 95 2.19 -17.88 15.77
CA ALA A 95 1.06 -17.04 16.14
C ALA A 95 -0.12 -17.11 15.13
N GLY A 96 -0.10 -18.09 14.22
CA GLY A 96 -1.08 -18.29 13.15
C GLY A 96 -1.10 -17.17 12.10
N ILE A 97 -0.14 -16.23 12.13
CA ILE A 97 -0.08 -15.08 11.23
C ILE A 97 0.53 -15.52 9.89
N TYR A 98 -0.11 -15.15 8.79
CA TYR A 98 0.48 -15.20 7.45
C TYR A 98 0.65 -13.78 6.86
N ARG A 99 1.59 -13.65 5.92
CA ARG A 99 1.84 -12.40 5.18
C ARG A 99 2.29 -12.72 3.75
N ALA A 100 1.50 -12.29 2.77
CA ALA A 100 1.81 -12.36 1.35
C ALA A 100 2.07 -10.93 0.81
N PRO A 101 3.34 -10.46 0.83
CA PRO A 101 3.71 -9.17 0.27
C PRO A 101 4.02 -9.29 -1.23
N ALA A 102 4.09 -8.13 -1.91
CA ALA A 102 4.37 -8.01 -3.35
C ALA A 102 3.31 -8.71 -4.24
N LEU A 103 2.04 -8.49 -3.91
CA LEU A 103 0.90 -8.88 -4.75
C LEU A 103 0.60 -7.74 -5.74
N ASN A 104 0.24 -8.05 -6.99
CA ASN A 104 -0.18 -7.01 -7.93
C ASN A 104 -1.61 -6.54 -7.57
N PRO A 105 -2.00 -5.30 -7.90
CA PRO A 105 -3.40 -4.88 -7.81
C PRO A 105 -4.28 -5.72 -8.75
N GLY A 106 -5.47 -6.10 -8.30
CA GLY A 106 -6.41 -6.97 -9.02
C GLY A 106 -7.22 -7.89 -8.10
N THR A 107 -7.89 -8.88 -8.67
CA THR A 107 -8.81 -9.77 -7.91
C THR A 107 -8.14 -11.10 -7.54
N TYR A 108 -8.33 -11.54 -6.31
CA TYR A 108 -7.70 -12.74 -5.74
C TYR A 108 -8.71 -13.78 -5.25
N ARG A 109 -8.27 -15.05 -5.32
CA ARG A 109 -8.79 -16.18 -4.56
C ARG A 109 -7.73 -16.61 -3.55
N VAL A 110 -8.13 -16.81 -2.30
CA VAL A 110 -7.25 -17.28 -1.22
C VAL A 110 -7.75 -18.64 -0.75
N GLU A 111 -6.85 -19.62 -0.75
CA GLU A 111 -7.12 -20.99 -0.30
C GLU A 111 -6.24 -21.28 0.92
N ALA A 112 -6.82 -21.84 1.99
CA ALA A 112 -6.09 -22.25 3.18
C ALA A 112 -6.25 -23.77 3.42
N GLU A 113 -5.12 -24.44 3.62
CA GLU A 113 -4.98 -25.89 3.70
C GLU A 113 -4.16 -26.30 4.94
N LEU A 114 -4.70 -27.20 5.75
CA LEU A 114 -3.97 -27.86 6.85
C LEU A 114 -4.49 -29.31 6.98
N PRO A 115 -3.63 -30.34 7.09
CA PRO A 115 -4.08 -31.71 7.29
C PRO A 115 -4.92 -31.87 8.57
N GLY A 116 -6.05 -32.58 8.47
CA GLY A 116 -7.04 -32.70 9.56
C GLY A 116 -8.09 -31.58 9.60
N PHE A 117 -8.01 -30.62 8.67
CA PHE A 117 -8.98 -29.57 8.47
C PHE A 117 -9.55 -29.60 7.04
N LYS A 118 -10.74 -29.02 6.88
CA LYS A 118 -11.36 -28.73 5.58
C LYS A 118 -10.58 -27.61 4.88
N LYS A 119 -10.57 -27.60 3.55
CA LYS A 119 -10.03 -26.45 2.81
C LYS A 119 -10.96 -25.25 2.98
N ALA A 120 -10.46 -24.09 3.40
CA ALA A 120 -11.21 -22.83 3.27
C ALA A 120 -10.84 -22.13 1.96
N VAL A 121 -11.83 -21.66 1.22
CA VAL A 121 -11.65 -20.92 -0.04
C VAL A 121 -12.44 -19.62 0.01
N VAL A 122 -11.74 -18.49 -0.13
CA VAL A 122 -12.32 -17.14 -0.15
C VAL A 122 -12.09 -16.54 -1.54
N THR A 123 -13.14 -16.02 -2.16
CA THR A 123 -13.15 -15.48 -3.53
C THR A 123 -13.52 -13.99 -3.55
N GLY A 124 -13.16 -13.29 -4.64
CA GLY A 124 -13.55 -11.90 -4.85
C GLY A 124 -12.74 -10.87 -4.05
N ILE A 125 -11.55 -11.23 -3.56
CA ILE A 125 -10.70 -10.35 -2.75
C ILE A 125 -10.03 -9.33 -3.68
N VAL A 126 -10.52 -8.10 -3.71
CA VAL A 126 -9.94 -7.02 -4.53
C VAL A 126 -8.80 -6.36 -3.78
N LEU A 127 -7.61 -6.37 -4.37
CA LEU A 127 -6.42 -5.67 -3.87
C LEU A 127 -6.07 -4.47 -4.78
N GLN A 128 -5.72 -3.35 -4.15
CA GLN A 128 -5.41 -2.06 -4.76
C GLN A 128 -3.93 -1.71 -4.60
N VAL A 129 -3.47 -0.72 -5.37
CA VAL A 129 -2.09 -0.22 -5.28
C VAL A 129 -1.76 0.30 -3.88
N ASN A 130 -0.59 -0.11 -3.33
CA ASN A 130 -0.10 0.30 -2.01
C ASN A 130 -1.03 -0.06 -0.81
N GLN A 131 -2.02 -0.93 -0.99
CA GLN A 131 -2.92 -1.37 0.08
C GLN A 131 -2.26 -2.43 0.98
N GLN A 132 -2.40 -2.28 2.30
CA GLN A 132 -2.22 -3.39 3.24
C GLN A 132 -3.60 -3.88 3.70
N SER A 133 -3.99 -5.04 3.16
CA SER A 133 -5.27 -5.69 3.41
C SER A 133 -5.11 -6.76 4.51
N ARG A 134 -6.12 -6.89 5.37
CA ARG A 134 -6.21 -7.99 6.35
C ARG A 134 -7.43 -8.88 6.05
N LEU A 135 -7.17 -10.19 5.97
CA LEU A 135 -8.15 -11.26 5.81
C LEU A 135 -7.85 -12.38 6.82
N ASP A 136 -8.61 -12.43 7.91
CA ASP A 136 -8.53 -13.55 8.86
C ASP A 136 -9.37 -14.73 8.35
N LEU A 137 -8.88 -15.96 8.59
CA LEU A 137 -9.44 -17.19 8.03
C LEU A 137 -9.77 -18.19 9.15
N THR A 138 -10.89 -18.90 9.00
CA THR A 138 -11.30 -19.96 9.92
C THR A 138 -11.31 -21.30 9.18
N LEU A 139 -10.64 -22.31 9.74
CA LEU A 139 -10.67 -23.69 9.27
C LEU A 139 -11.62 -24.53 10.14
N GLU A 140 -12.52 -25.27 9.49
CA GLU A 140 -13.30 -26.32 10.15
C GLU A 140 -12.47 -27.61 10.26
N ILE A 141 -12.63 -28.35 11.35
CA ILE A 141 -12.07 -29.70 11.49
C ILE A 141 -12.79 -30.63 10.50
N GLY A 142 -12.04 -31.45 9.77
CA GLY A 142 -12.60 -32.34 8.75
C GLY A 142 -11.53 -32.91 7.80
N GLN A 143 -11.97 -33.49 6.68
CA GLN A 143 -11.04 -33.93 5.63
C GLN A 143 -10.79 -32.81 4.62
N LEU A 144 -9.57 -32.73 4.08
CA LEU A 144 -9.14 -31.74 3.09
C LEU A 144 -9.97 -31.76 1.78
N THR A 145 -10.67 -32.87 1.54
CA THR A 145 -11.64 -33.07 0.45
C THR A 145 -12.92 -32.26 0.61
N GLU A 146 -13.31 -31.90 1.84
CA GLU A 146 -14.38 -30.94 2.07
C GLU A 146 -13.85 -29.51 1.91
N THR A 147 -14.59 -28.67 1.19
CA THR A 147 -14.23 -27.28 0.92
C THR A 147 -15.32 -26.34 1.43
N VAL A 148 -14.94 -25.38 2.28
CA VAL A 148 -15.80 -24.30 2.76
C VAL A 148 -15.58 -23.07 1.87
N LEU A 149 -16.59 -22.71 1.09
CA LEU A 149 -16.58 -21.52 0.25
C LEU A 149 -17.13 -20.32 1.04
N VAL A 150 -16.30 -19.29 1.24
CA VAL A 150 -16.70 -18.04 1.91
C VAL A 150 -16.78 -16.92 0.87
N GLU A 151 -17.98 -16.69 0.35
CA GLU A 151 -18.23 -15.62 -0.61
C GLU A 151 -18.48 -14.28 0.12
N GLY A 152 -17.74 -13.24 -0.26
CA GLY A 152 -18.06 -11.82 -0.05
C GLY A 152 -18.20 -11.28 1.39
N THR A 153 -18.15 -12.13 2.41
CA THR A 153 -18.52 -11.80 3.80
C THR A 153 -17.38 -11.88 4.80
N ALA A 154 -16.21 -12.38 4.38
CA ALA A 154 -14.98 -12.21 5.15
C ALA A 154 -14.59 -10.73 5.13
N SER A 155 -14.73 -10.07 6.29
CA SER A 155 -14.51 -8.64 6.45
C SER A 155 -13.06 -8.25 6.17
N ILE A 156 -12.76 -7.85 4.94
CA ILE A 156 -11.47 -7.25 4.57
C ILE A 156 -11.31 -5.96 5.38
N VAL A 157 -10.30 -5.92 6.25
CA VAL A 157 -9.98 -4.73 7.04
C VAL A 157 -8.83 -3.99 6.35
N ASP A 158 -9.18 -2.87 5.73
CA ASP A 158 -8.21 -1.95 5.13
C ASP A 158 -7.46 -1.19 6.22
N THR A 159 -6.17 -1.47 6.34
CA THR A 159 -5.31 -0.88 7.38
C THR A 159 -4.54 0.29 6.80
N GLU A 160 -5.22 1.44 6.65
CA GLU A 160 -4.54 2.69 6.26
C GLU A 160 -3.60 3.21 7.35
N SER A 161 -2.30 3.22 7.03
CA SER A 161 -1.26 4.09 7.58
C SER A 161 -0.83 3.89 9.06
N PRO A 162 0.49 3.86 9.36
CA PRO A 162 0.99 3.81 10.73
C PRO A 162 1.00 5.20 11.39
N MET A 163 -0.10 5.56 12.07
CA MET A 163 -0.08 6.66 13.05
C MET A 163 -0.12 6.11 14.49
N ILE A 164 0.85 6.53 15.29
CA ILE A 164 0.91 6.23 16.73
C ILE A 164 -0.14 7.10 17.43
N GLY A 165 -1.27 6.49 17.79
CA GLY A 165 -2.35 7.15 18.54
C GLY A 165 -3.35 6.11 19.04
N GLY A 166 -3.45 5.96 20.37
CA GLY A 166 -4.29 4.93 20.97
C GLY A 166 -5.78 5.24 20.86
N VAL A 167 -6.50 4.47 20.03
CA VAL A 167 -7.96 4.31 20.07
C VAL A 167 -8.20 2.81 20.28
N LEU A 168 -8.14 2.34 21.53
CA LEU A 168 -9.32 2.09 22.36
C LEU A 168 -10.40 1.29 21.62
N GLU A 169 -10.63 0.06 22.10
CA GLU A 169 -11.60 -0.87 21.57
C GLU A 169 -12.99 -0.22 21.51
N GLN A 170 -13.52 0.01 20.31
CA GLN A 170 -14.94 0.36 20.16
C GLN A 170 -15.79 -0.91 20.32
N MET A 171 -15.84 -1.37 21.57
CA MET A 171 -16.56 -2.53 22.08
C MET A 171 -18.01 -2.49 21.58
N ARG A 172 -18.31 -3.29 20.56
CA ARG A 172 -19.60 -3.25 19.86
C ARG A 172 -20.68 -3.98 20.67
N ILE A 173 -21.11 -3.34 21.76
CA ILE A 173 -22.22 -3.80 22.62
C ILE A 173 -23.53 -3.74 21.82
N VAL A 174 -23.80 -4.79 21.03
CA VAL A 174 -25.14 -5.07 20.49
C VAL A 174 -25.93 -5.70 21.63
N GLY A 175 -26.77 -4.88 22.28
CA GLY A 175 -27.43 -5.26 23.52
C GLY A 175 -28.48 -6.36 23.36
N LEU A 176 -28.20 -7.52 23.96
CA LEU A 176 -29.20 -8.42 24.54
C LEU A 176 -28.84 -8.49 26.04
N PRO A 177 -29.78 -8.20 26.96
CA PRO A 177 -31.00 -8.98 27.02
C PRO A 177 -32.29 -8.17 27.26
N LEU A 178 -33.39 -8.70 26.74
CA LEU A 178 -34.71 -8.54 27.35
C LEU A 178 -35.44 -9.87 27.29
N ASN A 179 -35.06 -10.78 28.21
CA ASN A 179 -35.83 -11.97 28.52
C ASN A 179 -37.07 -11.55 29.35
N GLY A 180 -37.93 -10.78 28.69
CA GLY A 180 -39.05 -10.04 29.24
C GLY A 180 -40.36 -10.76 28.99
N ARG A 181 -40.75 -11.58 29.97
CA ARG A 181 -42.01 -12.34 30.09
C ARG A 181 -43.21 -11.75 29.33
N ASN A 182 -43.98 -12.64 28.71
CA ASN A 182 -45.44 -12.62 28.59
C ASN A 182 -46.15 -11.42 29.26
N PHE A 183 -46.59 -10.47 28.45
CA PHE A 183 -47.62 -9.49 28.80
C PHE A 183 -48.58 -9.31 27.63
N MET A 184 -49.87 -9.52 27.88
CA MET A 184 -51.02 -9.16 27.03
C MET A 184 -51.31 -9.96 25.76
N GLU A 185 -51.18 -11.29 25.78
CA GLU A 185 -52.11 -12.18 25.03
C GLU A 185 -53.37 -12.47 25.88
N LEU A 186 -53.91 -11.43 26.54
CA LEU A 186 -54.91 -11.55 27.61
C LEU A 186 -56.03 -10.48 27.51
N THR A 187 -56.50 -10.20 26.29
CA THR A 187 -57.58 -9.19 26.07
C THR A 187 -58.72 -9.68 25.16
N THR A 188 -58.73 -10.96 24.76
CA THR A 188 -59.79 -11.57 23.93
C THR A 188 -60.41 -12.82 24.56
N LEU A 189 -60.13 -13.10 25.84
CA LEU A 189 -60.63 -14.26 26.58
C LEU A 189 -61.27 -13.92 27.94
N THR A 190 -61.91 -12.74 28.03
CA THR A 190 -62.98 -12.51 29.03
C THR A 190 -64.30 -13.00 28.45
N ALA A 191 -64.38 -14.31 28.22
CA ALA A 191 -65.64 -14.99 27.96
C ALA A 191 -66.33 -15.31 29.29
N GLY A 192 -67.65 -15.10 29.38
CA GLY A 192 -68.49 -15.78 30.38
C GLY A 192 -68.50 -15.19 31.81
N ILE A 193 -69.35 -14.19 32.00
CA ILE A 193 -70.23 -14.02 33.17
C ILE A 193 -70.05 -14.95 34.41
N ASN A 194 -69.57 -14.37 35.51
CA ASN A 194 -69.98 -14.58 36.90
C ASN A 194 -70.60 -15.95 37.31
N GLU A 195 -69.82 -16.79 38.00
CA GLU A 195 -70.38 -17.78 38.93
C GLU A 195 -70.89 -17.08 40.20
N GLY A 196 -72.19 -16.74 40.23
CA GLY A 196 -72.87 -16.19 41.40
C GLY A 196 -73.60 -17.27 42.20
N ASN A 197 -72.96 -17.81 43.24
CA ASN A 197 -73.61 -18.74 44.17
C ASN A 197 -74.54 -17.98 45.15
N SER A 198 -75.84 -18.20 45.04
CA SER A 198 -76.84 -17.85 46.06
C SER A 198 -77.94 -18.90 46.09
N SER A 199 -78.37 -19.28 47.30
CA SER A 199 -79.30 -20.38 47.62
C SER A 199 -80.71 -20.21 47.07
#